data_AF-A0A7V5CLK2-F1
#
_entry.id   AF-A0A7V5CLK2-F1
#
_cell.length_a   1.000
_cell.length_b   1.000
_cell.length_c   1.000
_cell.angle_alpha   90.00
_cell.angle_beta   90.00
_cell.angle_gamma   90.00
#
_symmetry.space_group_name_H-M   'P 1'
#
loop_
_entity.id
_entity.type
_entity.pdbx_description
1 polymer ?
#
loop_
_entity_poly.entity_id
_entity_poly.type
_entity_poly.pdbx_seq_one_letter_code
_entity_poly.pdbx_strand_id
1 'polypeptide(L)' 'ALQDPAMKIWKGDESNVLAAQKAFYLRAQCNSAARYGNYKHEMEKAA' A
#
# COMPACT_ATOMS: atom_id res chain seq x y z
N ALA A 1 -5.25 8.41 -0.49
CA ALA A 1 -5.37 7.24 0.42
C ALA A 1 -4.70 5.97 -0.10
N LEU A 2 -4.99 5.51 -1.34
CA LEU A 2 -4.40 4.28 -1.89
C LEU A 2 -3.06 4.53 -2.61
N GLN A 3 -2.98 5.60 -3.42
CA GLN A 3 -1.82 5.86 -4.28
C GLN A 3 -0.72 6.68 -3.59
N ASP A 4 -1.05 7.60 -2.69
CA ASP A 4 -0.08 8.50 -2.03
C ASP A 4 1.18 7.80 -1.48
N PRO A 5 1.09 6.67 -0.73
CA PRO A 5 2.29 6.00 -0.24
C PRO A 5 3.14 5.38 -1.35
N ALA A 6 2.51 4.79 -2.38
CA ALA A 6 3.21 4.25 -3.53
C ALA A 6 3.91 5.35 -4.35
N MET A 7 3.25 6.50 -4.56
CA MET A 7 3.82 7.65 -5.27
C MET A 7 5.00 8.27 -4.52
N LYS A 8 4.94 8.35 -3.19
CA LYS A 8 6.05 8.82 -2.35
C LYS A 8 7.28 7.92 -2.42
N ILE A 9 7.10 6.62 -2.65
CA ILE A 9 8.19 5.67 -2.82
C ILE A 9 8.72 5.71 -4.25
N TRP A 10 7.85 5.69 -5.25
CA TRP A 10 8.23 5.63 -6.66
C TRP A 10 9.06 6.84 -7.09
N LYS A 11 8.58 8.06 -6.83
CA LYS A 11 9.22 9.34 -7.22
C LYS A 11 9.61 9.45 -8.71
N GLY A 12 9.04 8.61 -9.58
CA GLY A 12 9.40 8.54 -11.00
C GLY A 12 10.68 7.76 -11.31
N ASP A 13 11.24 7.06 -10.31
CA ASP A 13 12.45 6.25 -10.46
C ASP A 13 12.09 4.77 -10.69
N GLU A 14 12.59 4.21 -11.79
CA GLU A 14 12.34 2.83 -12.18
C GLU A 14 12.85 1.82 -11.14
N SER A 15 13.92 2.12 -10.40
CA SER A 15 14.42 1.22 -9.35
C SER A 15 13.44 1.07 -8.19
N ASN A 16 12.54 2.04 -8.01
CA ASN A 16 11.57 2.07 -6.92
C ASN A 16 10.22 1.44 -7.30
N VAL A 17 10.05 0.97 -8.54
CA VAL A 17 8.79 0.40 -9.03
C VAL A 17 8.34 -0.77 -8.15
N LEU A 18 9.24 -1.69 -7.83
CA LEU A 18 8.93 -2.85 -6.97
C LEU A 18 8.49 -2.43 -5.56
N ALA A 19 9.18 -1.46 -4.96
CA ALA A 19 8.84 -0.97 -3.63
C ALA A 19 7.50 -0.20 -3.62
N ALA A 20 7.24 0.60 -4.65
CA ALA A 20 5.99 1.32 -4.83
C ALA A 20 4.80 0.37 -5.05
N GLN A 21 4.97 -0.69 -5.85
CA GLN A 21 3.96 -1.72 -6.06
C GLN A 21 3.61 -2.45 -4.76
N LYS A 22 4.60 -2.79 -3.93
CA LYS A 22 4.36 -3.40 -2.60
C LYS A 22 3.53 -2.49 -1.71
N ALA A 23 3.87 -1.20 -1.63
CA ALA A 23 3.11 -0.24 -0.84
C ALA A 23 1.67 -0.04 -1.36
N PHE A 24 1.49 0.00 -2.68
CA PHE A 24 0.17 0.07 -3.30
C PHE A 24 -0.67 -1.16 -2.96
N TYR A 25 -0.10 -2.35 -3.10
CA TYR A 25 -0.77 -3.61 -2.81
C TYR A 25 -1.17 -3.74 -1.35
N LEU A 26 -0.30 -3.33 -0.41
CA LEU A 26 -0.62 -3.30 1.01
C LEU A 26 -1.87 -2.47 1.30
N ARG A 27 -1.92 -1.25 0.75
CA ARG A 27 -3.08 -0.36 0.94
C ARG A 27 -4.32 -0.89 0.24
N ALA A 28 -4.19 -1.57 -0.88
CA ALA A 28 -5.31 -2.23 -1.55
C ALA A 28 -5.90 -3.35 -0.67
N GLN A 29 -5.06 -4.16 -0.04
CA GLN A 29 -5.49 -5.19 0.91
C GLN A 29 -6.18 -4.58 2.14
N CYS A 30 -5.60 -3.53 2.73
CA CYS A 30 -6.18 -2.84 3.87
C CYS A 30 -7.57 -2.26 3.54
N ASN A 31 -7.72 -1.61 2.38
CA ASN A 31 -9.00 -1.07 1.94
C ASN A 31 -10.02 -2.19 1.65
N SER A 32 -9.57 -3.30 1.06
CA SER A 32 -10.42 -4.48 0.85
C SER A 32 -10.92 -5.06 2.17
N ALA A 33 -10.05 -5.21 3.17
CA ALA A 33 -10.43 -5.68 4.51
C ALA A 33 -11.37 -4.70 5.20
N ALA A 34 -11.14 -3.39 5.06
CA ALA A 34 -12.00 -2.35 5.63
C ALA A 34 -13.44 -2.42 5.09
N ARG A 35 -13.61 -2.69 3.78
CA ARG A 35 -14.93 -2.89 3.17
C ARG A 35 -15.77 -3.97 3.88
N TYR A 36 -15.12 -5.02 4.36
CA TYR A 36 -15.77 -6.13 5.06
C TYR A 36 -15.73 -6.00 6.59
N GLY A 37 -15.26 -4.87 7.14
CA GLY A 37 -15.11 -4.70 8.59
C GLY A 37 -13.98 -5.53 9.23
N ASN A 38 -13.12 -6.14 8.40
CA ASN A 38 -12.02 -7.02 8.84
C ASN A 38 -10.69 -6.27 8.95
N TYR A 39 -10.67 -4.95 8.74
CA TYR A 39 -9.46 -4.16 8.86
C TYR A 39 -8.90 -4.21 10.28
N LYS A 40 -7.59 -4.44 10.37
CA LYS A 40 -6.83 -4.41 11.60
C LYS A 40 -5.61 -3.53 11.40
N HIS A 41 -5.27 -2.73 12.40
CA HIS A 41 -4.17 -1.78 12.31
C HIS A 41 -2.81 -2.47 12.06
N GLU A 42 -2.67 -3.70 12.52
CA GLU A 42 -1.50 -4.56 12.32
C GLU A 42 -1.25 -4.88 10.85
N MET A 43 -2.27 -4.82 9.99
CA MET A 43 -2.13 -5.04 8.55
C MET A 43 -1.23 -3.98 7.90
N GLU A 44 -1.12 -2.77 8.46
CA GLU A 44 -0.26 -1.71 7.93
C GLU A 44 1.24 -1.97 8.17
N LYS A 45 1.59 -2.94 9.03
CA LYS A 45 2.99 -3.27 9.40
C LYS A 45 3.61 -4.38 8.54
N ALA A 46 2.87 -4.92 7.58
CA ALA A 46 3.32 -6.05 6.75
C ALA A 46 4.16 -5.64 5.52
N ALA A 47 4.65 -4.39 5.45
CA ALA A 47 5.50 -3.90 4.36
C ALA A 47 6.96 -3.68 4.80
#